data_AF-A0A1F1KAR9-F1
#
_entry.id   AF-A0A1F1KAR9-F1
#
_cell.length_a   1.000
_cell.length_b   1.000
_cell.length_c   1.000
_cell.angle_alpha   90.00
_cell.angle_beta   90.00
_cell.angle_gamma   90.00
#
_symmetry.space_group_name_H-M   'P 1'
#
loop_
_entity.id
_entity.type
_entity.pdbx_description
1 polymer ?
#
loop_
_entity_poly.entity_id
_entity_poly.type
_entity_poly.pdbx_seq_one_letter_code
_entity_poly.pdbx_strand_id
1 'polypeptide(L)'
;MAAAVERPFGEMQLFTQFDAPGRLVAEYRIDMPPGFRIRVLPEAAGVAIEDSRGNLVAGMAPVWARSSSGKNLGTRYVWDEQRGVLAQEIAPSGLLPEDFPVVADPYLGKRLYHKSTISGTKSRYKINAFVTPWGRAWTGRATFGYHRDEVRSQLGGRASWYTGTIREQHYCHVFFGGPTHWEPDYNMESWRRYVSWWRQAQNKCNP
;
A
#
# COMPACT_ATOMS: atom_id res chain seq x y z
N MET A 1 -14.76 20.37 1.52
CA MET A 1 -15.78 19.42 0.99
C MET A 1 -15.20 18.01 0.94
N ALA A 2 -16.02 16.96 1.01
CA ALA A 2 -15.56 15.57 0.88
C ALA A 2 -16.27 14.83 -0.27
N ALA A 3 -15.55 13.99 -1.01
CA ALA A 3 -16.08 13.21 -2.11
C ALA A 3 -15.50 11.79 -2.11
N ALA A 4 -16.31 10.81 -2.48
CA ALA A 4 -15.87 9.42 -2.68
C ALA A 4 -15.92 9.07 -4.16
N VAL A 5 -14.86 8.45 -4.69
CA VAL A 5 -14.78 7.98 -6.07
C VAL A 5 -14.50 6.48 -6.06
N GLU A 6 -15.42 5.69 -6.60
CA GLU A 6 -15.21 4.26 -6.82
C GLU A 6 -14.35 4.06 -8.08
N ARG A 7 -13.34 3.20 -7.98
CA ARG A 7 -12.47 2.81 -9.10
C ARG A 7 -12.93 1.47 -9.71
N PRO A 8 -12.54 1.16 -10.96
CA PRO A 8 -13.04 0.00 -11.73
C PRO A 8 -12.93 -1.40 -11.09
N PHE A 9 -12.23 -1.53 -9.96
CA PHE A 9 -12.00 -2.80 -9.25
C PHE A 9 -12.55 -2.79 -7.81
N GLY A 10 -13.48 -1.90 -7.49
CA GLY A 10 -14.12 -1.79 -6.17
C GLY A 10 -13.22 -1.17 -5.09
N GLU A 11 -12.15 -0.48 -5.52
CA GLU A 11 -11.30 0.36 -4.67
C GLU A 11 -11.97 1.72 -4.53
N MET A 12 -11.79 2.37 -3.37
CA MET A 12 -12.44 3.65 -3.09
C MET A 12 -11.39 4.73 -2.81
N GLN A 13 -11.60 5.89 -3.39
CA GLN A 13 -10.80 7.07 -3.15
C GLN A 13 -11.62 8.10 -2.38
N LEU A 14 -11.09 8.62 -1.27
CA LEU A 14 -11.76 9.65 -0.48
C LEU A 14 -10.99 10.98 -0.61
N PHE A 15 -11.59 11.98 -1.25
CA PHE A 15 -10.99 13.31 -1.33
C PHE A 15 -11.57 14.23 -0.26
N THR A 16 -10.71 14.96 0.43
CA THR A 16 -11.09 16.09 1.28
C THR A 16 -10.44 17.36 0.75
N GLN A 17 -11.23 18.42 0.59
CA GLN A 17 -10.78 19.75 0.19
C GLN A 17 -10.86 20.72 1.38
N PHE A 18 -9.76 21.43 1.62
CA PHE A 18 -9.65 22.55 2.54
C PHE A 18 -9.49 23.84 1.74
N ASP A 19 -10.34 24.83 2.02
CA ASP A 19 -10.42 26.06 1.22
C ASP A 19 -9.68 27.26 1.81
N ALA A 20 -9.21 27.15 3.05
CA ALA A 20 -8.57 28.25 3.77
C ALA A 20 -7.57 27.76 4.82
N PRO A 21 -6.64 28.63 5.27
CA PRO A 21 -5.74 28.34 6.38
C PRO A 21 -6.46 27.91 7.66
N GLY A 22 -5.80 27.08 8.47
CA GLY A 22 -6.33 26.64 9.76
C GLY A 22 -5.87 25.22 10.11
N ARG A 23 -6.69 24.53 10.91
CA ARG A 23 -6.46 23.12 11.25
C ARG A 23 -6.85 22.23 10.07
N LEU A 24 -5.85 21.67 9.40
CA LEU A 24 -6.02 20.79 8.24
C LEU A 24 -6.09 19.33 8.69
N VAL A 25 -7.25 18.91 9.19
CA VAL A 25 -7.51 17.53 9.64
C VAL A 25 -8.78 17.00 9.00
N ALA A 26 -8.69 15.83 8.36
CA ALA A 26 -9.83 15.08 7.86
C ALA A 26 -10.07 13.88 8.79
N GLU A 27 -11.27 13.78 9.37
CA GLU A 27 -11.67 12.66 10.23
C GLU A 27 -12.54 11.67 9.46
N TYR A 28 -12.20 10.39 9.55
CA TYR A 28 -12.94 9.27 8.99
C TYR A 28 -13.43 8.40 10.16
N ARG A 29 -14.75 8.36 10.36
CA ARG A 29 -15.36 7.41 11.31
C ARG A 29 -15.37 6.04 10.67
N ILE A 30 -14.80 5.07 11.36
CA ILE A 30 -14.72 3.70 10.87
C ILE A 30 -15.55 2.83 11.81
N ASP A 31 -16.70 2.40 11.32
CA ASP A 31 -17.49 1.37 12.00
C ASP A 31 -16.90 0.00 11.66
N MET A 32 -16.48 -0.74 12.68
CA MET A 32 -15.79 -2.01 12.51
C MET A 32 -16.53 -3.14 13.21
N PRO A 33 -16.70 -4.30 12.55
CA PRO A 33 -17.22 -5.49 13.21
C PRO A 33 -16.33 -5.88 14.41
N PRO A 34 -16.91 -6.53 15.44
CA PRO A 34 -16.14 -7.04 16.56
C PRO A 34 -14.97 -7.95 16.10
N GLY A 35 -13.81 -7.78 16.73
CA GLY A 35 -12.62 -8.59 16.46
C GLY A 35 -11.68 -8.04 15.38
N PHE A 36 -12.06 -6.97 14.69
CA PHE A 36 -11.19 -6.27 13.76
C PHE A 36 -10.31 -5.24 14.47
N ARG A 37 -9.12 -4.95 13.92
CA ARG A 37 -8.17 -3.97 14.46
C ARG A 37 -7.62 -3.07 13.38
N ILE A 38 -7.44 -1.80 13.73
CA ILE A 38 -6.77 -0.80 12.89
C ILE A 38 -5.33 -0.64 13.38
N ARG A 39 -4.39 -0.69 12.44
CA ARG A 39 -2.98 -0.46 12.70
C ARG A 39 -2.45 0.60 11.75
N VAL A 40 -2.05 1.75 12.30
CA VAL A 40 -1.25 2.72 11.57
C VAL A 40 0.15 2.15 11.39
N LEU A 41 0.59 2.00 10.14
CA LEU A 41 1.88 1.44 9.82
C LEU A 41 3.00 2.49 9.97
N PRO A 42 4.20 2.08 10.37
CA PRO A 42 5.35 2.99 10.46
C PRO A 42 5.76 3.50 9.08
N GLU A 43 6.63 4.51 9.05
CA GLU A 43 7.22 5.06 7.80
C GLU A 43 6.16 5.58 6.81
N ALA A 44 4.99 6.01 7.32
CA ALA A 44 3.84 6.46 6.52
C ALA A 44 3.34 5.43 5.49
N ALA A 45 3.59 4.13 5.72
CA ALA A 45 3.20 3.05 4.80
C ALA A 45 1.68 2.82 4.71
N GLY A 46 0.87 3.58 5.44
CA GLY A 46 -0.59 3.51 5.38
C GLY A 46 -1.22 2.93 6.65
N VAL A 47 -2.41 2.38 6.51
CA VAL A 47 -3.19 1.76 7.60
C VAL A 47 -3.57 0.35 7.18
N ALA A 48 -3.38 -0.62 8.09
CA ALA A 48 -3.88 -1.98 7.93
C ALA A 48 -5.15 -2.16 8.77
N ILE A 49 -6.15 -2.83 8.19
CA ILE A 49 -7.33 -3.33 8.89
C ILE A 49 -7.23 -4.84 8.93
N GLU A 50 -7.10 -5.39 10.13
CA GLU A 50 -6.83 -6.81 10.35
C GLU A 50 -8.01 -7.50 11.05
N ASP A 51 -8.21 -8.79 10.77
CA ASP A 51 -9.11 -9.65 11.54
C ASP A 51 -8.48 -10.06 12.89
N SER A 52 -9.22 -10.83 13.69
CA SER A 52 -8.76 -11.31 15.00
C SER A 52 -7.57 -12.27 14.94
N ARG A 53 -7.21 -12.76 13.74
CA ARG A 53 -6.08 -13.66 13.49
C ARG A 53 -4.86 -12.90 12.93
N GLY A 54 -4.98 -11.58 12.74
CA GLY A 54 -3.93 -10.73 12.17
C GLY A 54 -3.85 -10.77 10.64
N ASN A 55 -4.86 -11.32 9.96
CA ASN A 55 -4.91 -11.29 8.50
C ASN A 55 -5.39 -9.92 8.05
N LEU A 56 -4.75 -9.36 7.02
CA LEU A 56 -5.24 -8.15 6.36
C LEU A 56 -6.60 -8.41 5.71
N VAL A 57 -7.58 -7.56 6.03
CA VAL A 57 -8.91 -7.58 5.41
C VAL A 57 -9.11 -6.37 4.49
N ALA A 58 -8.55 -5.22 4.85
CA ALA A 58 -8.51 -4.02 4.02
C ALA A 58 -7.32 -3.16 4.45
N GLY A 59 -6.99 -2.15 3.65
CA GLY A 59 -5.99 -1.16 4.03
C GLY A 59 -6.23 0.18 3.38
N MET A 60 -5.58 1.19 3.95
CA MET A 60 -5.54 2.54 3.39
C MET A 60 -4.12 2.89 3.01
N ALA A 61 -3.95 3.51 1.85
CA ALA A 61 -2.67 3.93 1.31
C ALA A 61 -1.95 4.90 2.23
N PRO A 62 -0.62 5.02 2.06
CA PRO A 62 0.07 6.26 2.41
C PRO A 62 -0.80 7.46 2.01
N VAL A 63 -1.11 8.28 3.00
CA VAL A 63 -1.83 9.54 2.78
C VAL A 63 -0.97 10.49 1.96
N TRP A 64 -1.64 11.32 1.19
CA TRP A 64 -1.00 12.45 0.52
C TRP A 64 -1.91 13.68 0.60
N ALA A 65 -1.29 14.85 0.48
CA ALA A 65 -2.00 16.10 0.30
C ALA A 65 -1.21 17.02 -0.64
N ARG A 66 -1.93 17.80 -1.43
CA ARG A 66 -1.38 18.69 -2.45
C ARG A 66 -2.09 20.04 -2.43
N SER A 67 -1.31 21.11 -2.50
CA SER A 67 -1.83 22.48 -2.64
C SER A 67 -2.26 22.79 -4.08
N SER A 68 -3.00 23.88 -4.26
CA SER A 68 -3.37 24.40 -5.60
C SER A 68 -2.14 24.85 -6.40
N SER A 69 -1.09 25.31 -5.72
CA SER A 69 0.22 25.62 -6.28
C SER A 69 1.06 24.37 -6.64
N GLY A 70 0.54 23.17 -6.38
CA GLY A 70 1.16 21.90 -6.74
C GLY A 70 2.18 21.35 -5.73
N LYS A 71 2.36 21.99 -4.57
CA LYS A 71 3.26 21.55 -3.49
C LYS A 71 2.73 20.27 -2.84
N ASN A 72 3.62 19.32 -2.59
CA ASN A 72 3.32 18.15 -1.77
C ASN A 72 3.44 18.54 -0.29
N LEU A 73 2.45 18.16 0.50
CA LEU A 73 2.39 18.46 1.92
C LEU A 73 2.65 17.21 2.75
N GLY A 74 3.34 17.38 3.87
CA GLY A 74 3.54 16.31 4.84
C GLY A 74 2.20 15.87 5.42
N THR A 75 1.95 14.56 5.47
CA THR A 75 0.72 14.01 6.03
C THR A 75 1.02 12.81 6.92
N ARG A 76 0.10 12.52 7.84
CA ARG A 76 0.14 11.30 8.65
C ARG A 76 -1.26 10.86 9.05
N TYR A 77 -1.40 9.58 9.36
CA TYR A 77 -2.58 9.07 10.05
C TYR A 77 -2.41 9.11 11.56
N VAL A 78 -3.51 9.33 12.26
CA VAL A 78 -3.65 9.15 13.70
C VAL A 78 -4.92 8.33 13.95
N TRP A 79 -4.79 7.23 14.69
CA TRP A 79 -5.93 6.40 15.08
C TRP A 79 -6.33 6.71 16.52
N ASP A 80 -7.61 7.05 16.72
CA ASP A 80 -8.25 7.21 18.02
C ASP A 80 -9.18 6.04 18.27
N GLU A 81 -8.70 5.06 19.05
CA GLU A 81 -9.43 3.83 19.35
C GLU A 81 -10.67 4.08 20.21
N GLN A 82 -10.66 5.11 21.06
CA GLN A 82 -11.79 5.43 21.94
C GLN A 82 -12.95 6.05 21.15
N ARG A 83 -12.62 6.89 20.17
CA ARG A 83 -13.62 7.55 19.30
C ARG A 83 -13.97 6.75 18.06
N GLY A 84 -13.20 5.71 17.72
CA GLY A 84 -13.37 4.97 16.46
C GLY A 84 -13.08 5.84 15.23
N VAL A 85 -12.13 6.76 15.35
CA VAL A 85 -11.82 7.78 14.33
C VAL A 85 -10.40 7.62 13.82
N LEU A 86 -10.27 7.51 12.51
CA LEU A 86 -9.00 7.68 11.83
C LEU A 86 -8.90 9.12 11.31
N ALA A 87 -7.89 9.86 11.76
CA ALA A 87 -7.63 11.21 11.29
C ALA A 87 -6.45 11.22 10.32
N GLN A 88 -6.60 11.92 9.18
CA GLN A 88 -5.49 12.38 8.37
C GLN A 88 -5.13 13.80 8.80
N GLU A 89 -3.92 13.97 9.34
CA GLU A 89 -3.37 15.27 9.68
C GLU A 89 -2.43 15.74 8.57
N ILE A 90 -2.59 17.00 8.16
CA ILE A 90 -1.75 17.64 7.14
C ILE A 90 -0.90 18.71 7.82
N ALA A 91 0.41 18.67 7.60
CA ALA A 91 1.33 19.67 8.12
C ALA A 91 1.08 21.01 7.40
N PRO A 92 0.61 22.07 8.11
CA PRO A 92 0.25 23.34 7.47
C PRO A 92 1.46 24.24 7.22
N SER A 93 2.67 23.82 7.59
CA SER A 93 3.87 24.65 7.60
C SER A 93 4.19 25.20 6.21
N GLY A 94 4.22 26.53 6.08
CA GLY A 94 4.62 27.23 4.85
C GLY A 94 3.52 27.37 3.79
N LEU A 95 2.25 27.17 4.15
CA LEU A 95 1.12 27.47 3.28
C LEU A 95 0.73 28.95 3.34
N LEU A 96 0.55 29.55 2.17
CA LEU A 96 0.01 30.90 1.97
C LEU A 96 -1.45 30.82 1.46
N PRO A 97 -2.25 31.90 1.52
CA PRO A 97 -3.63 31.90 1.02
C PRO A 97 -3.76 31.41 -0.43
N GLU A 98 -2.79 31.71 -1.29
CA GLU A 98 -2.74 31.26 -2.69
C GLU A 98 -2.43 29.78 -2.88
N ASP A 99 -1.96 29.08 -1.84
CA ASP A 99 -1.75 27.62 -1.88
C ASP A 99 -3.07 26.84 -1.69
N PHE A 100 -4.18 27.53 -1.41
CA PHE A 100 -5.50 26.92 -1.32
C PHE A 100 -6.22 26.90 -2.69
N PRO A 101 -7.13 25.92 -2.93
CA PRO A 101 -7.49 24.84 -2.02
C PRO A 101 -6.39 23.77 -1.89
N VAL A 102 -6.31 23.16 -0.70
CA VAL A 102 -5.52 21.95 -0.46
C VAL A 102 -6.44 20.75 -0.63
N VAL A 103 -6.04 19.82 -1.50
CA VAL A 103 -6.71 18.52 -1.66
C VAL A 103 -5.91 17.46 -0.92
N ALA A 104 -6.58 16.67 -0.11
CA ALA A 104 -6.01 15.59 0.66
C ALA A 104 -6.79 14.29 0.43
N ASP A 105 -6.09 13.18 0.63
CA ASP A 105 -6.61 11.85 0.33
C ASP A 105 -6.11 10.79 1.31
N PRO A 106 -6.99 9.85 1.71
CA PRO A 106 -6.65 8.44 1.81
C PRO A 106 -7.33 7.57 0.73
N TYR A 107 -6.52 6.76 0.06
CA TYR A 107 -6.99 5.72 -0.84
C TYR A 107 -7.28 4.42 -0.08
N LEU A 108 -8.50 3.89 -0.19
CA LEU A 108 -8.95 2.66 0.46
C LEU A 108 -8.95 1.49 -0.55
N GLY A 109 -8.19 0.44 -0.25
CA GLY A 109 -8.08 -0.76 -1.08
C GLY A 109 -8.29 -2.07 -0.33
N LYS A 110 -8.75 -3.11 -1.03
CA LYS A 110 -9.12 -4.42 -0.44
C LYS A 110 -8.15 -5.56 -0.78
N ARG A 111 -7.52 -5.56 -1.97
CA ARG A 111 -6.59 -6.61 -2.42
C ARG A 111 -5.33 -6.01 -3.01
N LEU A 112 -4.17 -6.59 -2.70
CA LEU A 112 -2.89 -6.15 -3.24
C LEU A 112 -2.58 -6.80 -4.58
N TYR A 113 -3.14 -7.99 -4.83
CA TYR A 113 -2.95 -8.73 -6.07
C TYR A 113 -4.27 -9.22 -6.63
N HIS A 114 -4.46 -9.04 -7.94
CA HIS A 114 -5.57 -9.65 -8.67
C HIS A 114 -5.50 -11.18 -8.57
N LYS A 115 -4.30 -11.74 -8.77
CA LYS A 115 -3.97 -13.16 -8.63
C LYS A 115 -2.45 -13.35 -8.63
N SER A 116 -2.01 -14.54 -8.24
CA SER A 116 -0.61 -14.97 -8.33
C SER A 116 -0.57 -16.36 -8.96
N THR A 117 0.32 -16.55 -9.93
CA THR A 117 0.39 -17.79 -10.71
C THR A 117 1.82 -18.30 -10.81
N ILE A 118 1.96 -19.59 -11.11
CA ILE A 118 3.26 -20.24 -11.34
C ILE A 118 3.34 -20.65 -12.81
N SER A 119 4.43 -20.29 -13.47
CA SER A 119 4.79 -20.81 -14.79
C SER A 119 6.13 -21.54 -14.73
N GLY A 120 6.34 -22.53 -15.62
CA GLY A 120 7.57 -23.32 -15.67
C GLY A 120 7.50 -24.67 -14.93
N THR A 121 8.66 -25.22 -14.59
CA THR A 121 8.81 -26.54 -13.96
C THR A 121 9.31 -26.41 -12.52
N LYS A 122 9.23 -27.49 -11.74
CA LYS A 122 9.70 -27.49 -10.34
C LYS A 122 11.19 -27.11 -10.20
N SER A 123 12.02 -27.41 -11.19
CA SER A 123 13.45 -27.04 -11.20
C SER A 123 13.70 -25.61 -11.68
N ARG A 124 12.77 -25.02 -12.44
CA ARG A 124 12.90 -23.67 -13.01
C ARG A 124 11.51 -23.07 -13.25
N TYR A 125 11.04 -22.26 -12.30
CA TYR A 125 9.72 -21.64 -12.32
C TYR A 125 9.78 -20.14 -12.05
N LYS A 126 8.70 -19.46 -12.45
CA LYS A 126 8.44 -18.06 -12.15
C LYS A 126 7.14 -17.96 -11.36
N ILE A 127 7.14 -17.17 -10.30
CA ILE A 127 5.90 -16.68 -9.68
C ILE A 127 5.60 -15.33 -10.33
N ASN A 128 4.42 -15.22 -10.95
CA ASN A 128 3.91 -14.01 -11.58
C ASN A 128 2.80 -13.48 -10.66
N ALA A 129 3.06 -12.40 -9.94
CA ALA A 129 2.10 -11.76 -9.04
C ALA A 129 1.52 -10.51 -9.71
N PHE A 130 0.23 -10.57 -10.03
CA PHE A 130 -0.48 -9.54 -10.78
C PHE A 130 -0.98 -8.48 -9.79
N VAL A 131 -0.23 -7.39 -9.65
CA VAL A 131 -0.43 -6.40 -8.60
C VAL A 131 -1.57 -5.44 -8.97
N THR A 132 -2.44 -5.12 -8.01
CA THR A 132 -3.50 -4.12 -8.19
C THR A 132 -2.91 -2.71 -8.13
N PRO A 133 -3.65 -1.67 -8.59
CA PRO A 133 -3.28 -0.28 -8.29
C PRO A 133 -3.03 -0.05 -6.80
N TRP A 134 -3.85 -0.67 -5.94
CA TRP A 134 -3.67 -0.62 -4.50
C TRP A 134 -2.34 -1.23 -4.04
N GLY A 135 -2.04 -2.47 -4.47
CA GLY A 135 -0.79 -3.13 -4.12
C GLY A 135 0.45 -2.35 -4.57
N ARG A 136 0.37 -1.61 -5.69
CA ARG A 136 1.46 -0.73 -6.14
C ARG A 136 1.60 0.55 -5.31
N ALA A 137 0.53 1.00 -4.67
CA ALA A 137 0.57 2.18 -3.80
C ALA A 137 0.99 1.80 -2.36
N TRP A 138 0.74 0.57 -1.92
CA TRP A 138 1.01 0.09 -0.57
C TRP A 138 2.42 -0.49 -0.38
N THR A 139 3.43 0.31 -0.66
CA THR A 139 4.83 -0.13 -0.71
C THR A 139 5.56 0.04 0.62
N GLY A 140 6.80 -0.45 0.66
CA GLY A 140 7.72 -0.24 1.78
C GLY A 140 7.90 -1.45 2.68
N ARG A 141 8.93 -1.39 3.53
CA ARG A 141 9.34 -2.54 4.35
C ARG A 141 8.27 -2.99 5.34
N ALA A 142 7.46 -2.05 5.83
CA ALA A 142 6.37 -2.32 6.75
C ALA A 142 5.25 -3.18 6.13
N THR A 143 5.10 -3.19 4.80
CA THR A 143 4.02 -3.92 4.11
C THR A 143 4.42 -5.31 3.63
N PHE A 144 5.72 -5.64 3.68
CA PHE A 144 6.30 -6.90 3.17
C PHE A 144 5.57 -8.16 3.63
N GLY A 145 5.18 -8.22 4.91
CA GLY A 145 4.45 -9.38 5.46
C GLY A 145 3.14 -9.63 4.74
N TYR A 146 2.33 -8.57 4.57
CA TYR A 146 1.03 -8.67 3.92
C TYR A 146 1.14 -9.03 2.44
N HIS A 147 2.09 -8.42 1.71
CA HIS A 147 2.35 -8.78 0.31
C HIS A 147 2.74 -10.25 0.17
N ARG A 148 3.69 -10.72 1.00
CA ARG A 148 4.11 -12.12 1.04
C ARG A 148 2.93 -13.04 1.31
N ASP A 149 2.13 -12.72 2.32
CA ASP A 149 1.06 -13.60 2.80
C ASP A 149 -0.08 -13.69 1.77
N GLU A 150 -0.44 -12.58 1.11
CA GLU A 150 -1.42 -12.61 0.03
C GLU A 150 -0.93 -13.45 -1.16
N VAL A 151 0.30 -13.24 -1.64
CA VAL A 151 0.87 -14.08 -2.72
C VAL A 151 0.89 -15.54 -2.32
N ARG A 152 1.41 -15.88 -1.13
CA ARG A 152 1.46 -17.27 -0.65
C ARG A 152 0.07 -17.90 -0.52
N SER A 153 -0.92 -17.14 -0.07
CA SER A 153 -2.30 -17.63 0.03
C SER A 153 -2.88 -17.97 -1.34
N GLN A 154 -2.61 -17.14 -2.35
CA GLN A 154 -3.07 -17.34 -3.73
C GLN A 154 -2.36 -18.54 -4.41
N LEU A 155 -1.16 -18.90 -3.96
CA LEU A 155 -0.46 -20.11 -4.42
C LEU A 155 -1.02 -21.41 -3.82
N GLY A 156 -1.82 -21.34 -2.75
CA GLY A 156 -2.45 -22.48 -2.09
C GLY A 156 -1.46 -23.60 -1.74
N GLY A 157 -1.74 -24.82 -2.18
CA GLY A 157 -0.88 -26.00 -1.94
C GLY A 157 0.54 -25.89 -2.51
N ARG A 158 0.83 -24.86 -3.32
CA ARG A 158 2.17 -24.55 -3.85
C ARG A 158 2.87 -23.42 -3.11
N ALA A 159 2.39 -22.99 -1.94
CA ALA A 159 3.01 -21.94 -1.15
C ALA A 159 4.50 -22.19 -0.81
N SER A 160 4.95 -23.45 -0.77
CA SER A 160 6.36 -23.83 -0.59
C SER A 160 7.28 -23.42 -1.75
N TRP A 161 6.72 -23.08 -2.91
CA TRP A 161 7.45 -22.55 -4.06
C TRP A 161 7.81 -21.07 -3.86
N TYR A 162 7.23 -20.39 -2.86
CA TYR A 162 7.69 -19.09 -2.40
C TYR A 162 8.95 -19.28 -1.54
N THR A 163 10.09 -19.47 -2.21
CA THR A 163 11.40 -19.70 -1.59
C THR A 163 12.05 -18.41 -1.10
N GLY A 164 13.21 -18.52 -0.43
CA GLY A 164 13.99 -17.36 0.01
C GLY A 164 14.41 -16.44 -1.14
N THR A 165 14.79 -16.98 -2.30
CA THR A 165 15.14 -16.16 -3.47
C THR A 165 13.93 -15.40 -4.01
N ILE A 166 12.78 -16.07 -4.14
CA ILE A 166 11.51 -15.45 -4.54
C ILE A 166 11.13 -14.34 -3.56
N ARG A 167 11.25 -14.58 -2.25
CA ARG A 167 10.94 -13.59 -1.21
C ARG A 167 11.72 -12.30 -1.40
N GLU A 168 13.04 -12.40 -1.59
CA GLU A 168 13.87 -11.20 -1.71
C GLU A 168 13.59 -10.44 -3.01
N GLN A 169 13.36 -11.14 -4.12
CA GLN A 169 12.91 -10.52 -5.36
C GLN A 169 11.57 -9.80 -5.15
N HIS A 170 10.62 -10.46 -4.48
CA HIS A 170 9.32 -9.89 -4.17
C HIS A 170 9.43 -8.60 -3.34
N TYR A 171 10.23 -8.63 -2.27
CA TYR A 171 10.45 -7.47 -1.41
C TYR A 171 11.14 -6.33 -2.15
N CYS A 172 12.03 -6.63 -3.10
CA CYS A 172 12.61 -5.61 -3.97
C CYS A 172 11.52 -4.95 -4.82
N HIS A 173 10.64 -5.75 -5.43
CA HIS A 173 9.49 -5.23 -6.19
C HIS A 173 8.51 -4.43 -5.31
N VAL A 174 8.20 -4.87 -4.10
CA VAL A 174 7.31 -4.12 -3.19
C VAL A 174 7.95 -2.81 -2.71
N PHE A 175 9.28 -2.79 -2.52
CA PHE A 175 9.95 -1.59 -2.01
C PHE A 175 10.24 -0.55 -3.11
N PHE A 176 10.81 -0.99 -4.23
CA PHE A 176 11.19 -0.11 -5.33
C PHE A 176 10.09 0.02 -6.38
N GLY A 177 9.17 -0.93 -6.44
CA GLY A 177 8.15 -1.06 -7.49
C GLY A 177 6.82 -0.39 -7.26
N GLY A 178 6.88 0.83 -6.77
CA GLY A 178 5.76 1.77 -6.81
C GLY A 178 5.29 2.10 -8.25
N PRO A 179 4.50 3.17 -8.44
CA PRO A 179 3.82 3.49 -9.70
C PRO A 179 4.73 3.77 -10.91
N THR A 180 6.05 3.74 -10.77
CA THR A 180 7.06 4.06 -11.79
C THR A 180 7.93 2.86 -12.21
N HIS A 181 7.61 1.64 -11.78
CA HIS A 181 8.48 0.48 -12.00
C HIS A 181 8.47 -0.09 -13.43
N TRP A 182 9.51 -0.84 -13.76
CA TRP A 182 9.85 -1.32 -15.11
C TRP A 182 8.90 -2.38 -15.68
N GLU A 183 8.08 -3.01 -14.86
CA GLU A 183 7.06 -3.98 -15.27
C GLU A 183 5.78 -3.76 -14.45
N PRO A 184 4.60 -3.92 -15.05
CA PRO A 184 3.33 -3.76 -14.35
C PRO A 184 3.11 -4.84 -13.27
N ASP A 185 3.67 -6.04 -13.44
CA ASP A 185 3.48 -7.17 -12.53
C ASP A 185 4.81 -7.63 -11.93
N TYR A 186 4.75 -8.27 -10.76
CA TYR A 186 5.96 -8.72 -10.07
C TYR A 186 6.31 -10.15 -10.51
N ASN A 187 7.35 -10.24 -11.33
CA ASN A 187 7.93 -11.49 -11.79
C ASN A 187 9.11 -11.88 -10.89
N MET A 188 9.04 -13.09 -10.31
CA MET A 188 10.06 -13.62 -9.41
C MET A 188 10.52 -14.99 -9.93
N GLU A 189 11.82 -15.14 -10.19
CA GLU A 189 12.42 -16.26 -10.90
C GLU A 189 13.20 -17.19 -9.96
N SER A 190 12.84 -18.48 -9.94
CA SER A 190 13.38 -19.45 -8.96
C SER A 190 14.85 -19.80 -9.14
N TRP A 191 15.39 -19.59 -10.35
CA TRP A 191 16.76 -19.92 -10.71
C TRP A 191 17.73 -18.77 -10.46
N ARG A 192 17.23 -17.62 -9.98
CA ARG A 192 18.10 -16.51 -9.58
C ARG A 192 18.74 -16.80 -8.24
N ARG A 193 19.99 -16.38 -8.11
CA ARG A 193 20.73 -16.47 -6.86
C ARG A 193 20.02 -15.70 -5.76
N TYR A 194 20.19 -16.15 -4.52
CA TYR A 194 19.74 -15.41 -3.37
C TYR A 194 20.58 -14.13 -3.22
N VAL A 195 19.92 -12.98 -3.24
CA VAL A 195 20.51 -11.66 -2.98
C VAL A 195 19.53 -10.90 -2.11
N SER A 196 19.98 -10.16 -1.10
CA SER A 196 19.07 -9.35 -0.28
C SER A 196 18.36 -8.29 -1.12
N TRP A 197 17.06 -8.09 -0.89
CA TRP A 197 16.18 -7.23 -1.70
C TRP A 197 16.77 -5.85 -1.99
N TRP A 198 17.39 -5.20 -1.00
CA TRP A 198 17.94 -3.85 -1.10
C TRP A 198 19.14 -3.72 -2.04
N ARG A 199 19.79 -4.84 -2.40
CA ARG A 199 20.91 -4.89 -3.36
C ARG A 199 20.46 -5.17 -4.80
N GLN A 200 19.19 -5.50 -5.01
CA GLN A 200 18.73 -6.01 -6.30
C GLN A 200 18.20 -4.91 -7.24
N ALA A 201 18.01 -3.67 -6.75
CA ALA A 201 17.43 -2.57 -7.53
C ALA A 201 18.16 -2.32 -8.86
N GLN A 202 19.50 -2.42 -8.87
CA GLN A 202 20.33 -2.26 -10.07
C GLN A 202 20.09 -3.35 -11.12
N ASN A 203 19.56 -4.51 -10.70
CA ASN A 203 19.24 -5.64 -11.56
C ASN A 203 17.73 -5.80 -11.76
N LYS A 204 16.96 -4.69 -11.63
CA LYS A 204 15.49 -4.68 -11.79
C LYS A 204 14.80 -5.78 -10.95
N CYS A 205 15.31 -6.00 -9.73
CA CYS A 205 14.79 -7.00 -8.80
C CYS A 205 14.86 -8.46 -9.30
N ASN A 206 15.69 -8.76 -10.30
CA ASN A 206 15.94 -10.10 -10.86
C ASN A 206 17.46 -10.34 -11.09
N PRO A 207 18.23 -10.59 -10.01
CA PRO A 207 19.69 -10.60 -9.98
C PRO A 207 20.37 -11.87 -10.52
#